data_AF-A0A937Q7X5-F1
#
_entry.id   AF-A0A937Q7X5-F1
#
_cell.length_a   1.000
_cell.length_b   1.000
_cell.length_c   1.000
_cell.angle_alpha   90.00
_cell.angle_beta   90.00
_cell.angle_gamma   90.00
#
_symmetry.space_group_name_H-M   'P 1'
#
loop_
_entity.id
_entity.type
_entity.pdbx_description
1 polymer ?
#
loop_
_entity_poly.entity_id
_entity_poly.type
_entity_poly.pdbx_seq_one_letter_code
_entity_poly.pdbx_strand_id
1 'polypeptide(L)'
;MEEEVKEEINETTTKKPEFKKPLDKMTAPELKEVAKKIPGLTGVHAMKKVDLIEVIKEYYGIEEEGPARGKKKKADKQKVIVKELKAKIIQLREKKEEARATKDRKNVEILRRRINRLKKQTRKVAQG
;
A
#
# COMPACT_ATOMS: atom_id res chain seq x y z
N MET A 1 49.86 13.21 -7.03
CA MET A 1 49.02 12.67 -8.13
C MET A 1 47.92 11.72 -7.67
N GLU A 2 47.76 11.39 -6.39
CA GLU A 2 46.61 10.61 -5.89
C GLU A 2 45.70 11.38 -4.91
N GLU A 3 46.07 12.60 -4.52
CA GLU A 3 45.29 13.44 -3.60
C GLU A 3 44.47 14.53 -4.32
N GLU A 4 44.91 15.00 -5.50
CA GLU A 4 44.20 16.03 -6.28
C GLU A 4 42.96 15.51 -7.04
N VAL A 5 42.78 14.19 -7.15
CA VAL A 5 41.58 13.59 -7.80
C VAL A 5 40.41 13.48 -6.82
N LYS A 6 40.63 13.70 -5.52
CA LYS A 6 39.60 13.51 -4.48
C LYS A 6 38.88 14.79 -4.06
N GLU A 7 39.37 15.97 -4.44
CA GLU A 7 38.83 17.25 -3.95
C GLU A 7 37.97 18.02 -4.98
N GLU A 8 38.06 17.70 -6.26
CA GLU A 8 37.20 18.25 -7.31
C GLU A 8 36.25 17.13 -7.79
N ILE A 9 35.08 16.89 -7.20
CA ILE A 9 33.75 17.34 -7.68
C ILE A 9 32.76 17.08 -6.52
N ASN A 10 33.13 17.45 -5.30
CA ASN A 10 32.20 17.52 -4.15
C ASN A 10 31.22 18.72 -4.23
N GLU A 11 31.09 19.34 -5.41
CA GLU A 11 30.31 20.57 -5.65
C GLU A 11 29.29 20.49 -6.80
N THR A 12 28.80 19.30 -7.18
CA THR A 12 27.51 19.24 -7.90
C THR A 12 26.39 19.03 -6.89
N THR A 13 26.06 20.13 -6.22
CA THR A 13 24.86 20.31 -5.39
C THR A 13 23.70 19.44 -5.91
N THR A 14 23.36 18.42 -5.15
CA THR A 14 22.18 17.57 -5.33
C THR A 14 20.93 18.43 -5.18
N LYS A 15 20.60 19.17 -6.25
CA LYS A 15 19.31 19.83 -6.39
C LYS A 15 18.28 18.72 -6.50
N LYS A 16 17.56 18.45 -5.42
CA LYS A 16 16.32 17.66 -5.46
C LYS A 16 15.46 18.27 -6.57
N PRO A 17 15.25 17.60 -7.72
CA PRO A 17 14.32 18.11 -8.70
C PRO A 17 12.95 18.01 -8.05
N GLU A 18 12.29 19.15 -7.86
CA GLU A 18 10.87 19.16 -7.53
C GLU A 18 10.12 18.55 -8.71
N PHE A 19 9.85 17.25 -8.62
CA PHE A 19 9.05 16.57 -9.62
C PHE A 19 7.65 17.18 -9.60
N LYS A 20 7.28 17.90 -10.67
CA LYS A 20 5.94 18.49 -10.86
C LYS A 20 4.79 17.47 -10.70
N LYS A 21 5.09 16.17 -10.81
CA LYS A 21 4.18 15.05 -10.59
C LYS A 21 4.87 14.01 -9.69
N PRO A 22 4.14 13.32 -8.81
CA PRO A 22 4.72 12.19 -8.06
C PRO A 22 5.16 11.08 -9.01
N LEU A 23 6.31 10.45 -8.72
CA LEU A 23 6.96 9.43 -9.57
C LEU A 23 6.01 8.28 -9.96
N ASP A 24 5.11 7.88 -9.06
CA ASP A 24 4.11 6.83 -9.31
C ASP A 24 3.13 7.17 -10.45
N LYS A 25 2.90 8.46 -10.71
CA LYS A 25 2.00 8.96 -11.75
C LYS A 25 2.71 9.26 -13.07
N MET A 26 4.03 9.28 -13.10
CA MET A 26 4.78 9.45 -14.34
C MET A 26 4.62 8.23 -15.26
N THR A 27 4.71 8.46 -16.55
CA THR A 27 4.70 7.41 -17.58
C THR A 27 6.10 6.81 -17.74
N ALA A 28 6.18 5.61 -18.31
CA ALA A 28 7.47 4.94 -18.54
C ALA A 28 8.50 5.81 -19.32
N PRO A 29 8.15 6.56 -20.39
CA PRO A 29 9.12 7.43 -21.05
C PRO A 29 9.61 8.58 -20.15
N GLU A 30 8.72 9.23 -19.40
CA GLU A 30 9.11 10.30 -18.45
C GLU A 30 10.08 9.77 -17.38
N LEU A 31 9.85 8.56 -16.85
CA LEU A 31 10.75 7.92 -15.89
C LEU A 31 12.10 7.56 -16.52
N LYS A 32 12.12 7.12 -17.78
CA LYS A 32 13.37 6.83 -18.50
C LYS A 32 14.21 8.09 -18.71
N GLU A 33 13.60 9.23 -19.01
CA GLU A 33 14.30 10.51 -19.16
C GLU A 33 14.93 10.98 -17.85
N VAL A 34 14.23 10.81 -16.73
CA VAL A 34 14.77 11.13 -15.40
C VAL A 34 15.91 10.18 -15.03
N ALA A 35 15.75 8.88 -15.30
CA ALA A 35 16.76 7.87 -15.02
C ALA A 35 18.02 8.04 -15.87
N LYS A 36 17.92 8.54 -17.12
CA LYS A 36 19.09 8.88 -17.95
C LYS A 36 19.95 10.02 -17.40
N LYS A 37 19.38 10.88 -16.55
CA LYS A 37 20.12 11.98 -15.91
C LYS A 37 20.95 11.50 -14.71
N ILE A 38 20.72 10.27 -14.26
CA ILE A 38 21.48 9.66 -13.17
C ILE A 38 22.80 9.12 -13.76
N PRO A 39 23.96 9.67 -13.36
CA PRO A 39 25.26 9.18 -13.83
C PRO A 39 25.48 7.75 -13.33
N GLY A 40 25.90 6.85 -14.23
CA GLY A 40 26.21 5.44 -13.90
C GLY A 40 25.07 4.44 -14.09
N LEU A 41 23.85 4.87 -14.40
CA LEU A 41 22.74 3.96 -14.63
C LEU A 41 22.74 3.40 -16.07
N THR A 42 23.19 2.16 -16.24
CA THR A 42 23.12 1.43 -17.51
C THR A 42 21.84 0.57 -17.59
N GLY A 43 21.28 0.36 -18.79
CA GLY A 43 20.12 -0.52 -18.98
C GLY A 43 18.73 0.12 -18.78
N VAL A 44 18.63 1.45 -18.70
CA VAL A 44 17.38 2.22 -18.49
C VAL A 44 16.23 1.82 -19.45
N HIS A 45 16.56 1.43 -20.67
CA HIS A 45 15.56 1.04 -21.67
C HIS A 45 14.88 -0.30 -21.37
N ALA A 46 15.57 -1.23 -20.68
CA ALA A 46 15.11 -2.57 -20.37
C ALA A 46 14.39 -2.67 -19.01
N MET A 47 14.56 -1.69 -18.12
CA MET A 47 13.93 -1.66 -16.80
C MET A 47 12.41 -1.49 -16.88
N LYS A 48 11.68 -2.18 -15.99
CA LYS A 48 10.22 -2.00 -15.87
C LYS A 48 9.92 -0.68 -15.16
N LYS A 49 8.67 -0.23 -15.29
CA LYS A 49 8.19 1.01 -14.66
C LYS A 49 8.43 1.03 -13.14
N VAL A 50 8.28 -0.12 -12.47
CA VAL A 50 8.44 -0.25 -11.02
C VAL A 50 9.92 -0.05 -10.65
N ASP A 51 10.81 -0.79 -11.29
CA ASP A 51 12.26 -0.74 -11.09
C ASP A 51 12.81 0.68 -11.35
N LEU A 52 12.33 1.38 -12.38
CA LEU A 52 12.72 2.77 -12.66
C LEU A 52 12.31 3.74 -11.52
N ILE A 53 11.17 3.51 -10.87
CA ILE A 53 10.72 4.34 -9.75
C ILE A 53 11.62 4.12 -8.53
N GLU A 54 12.01 2.87 -8.26
CA GLU A 54 12.89 2.51 -7.14
C GLU A 54 14.28 3.15 -7.29
N VAL A 55 14.91 2.99 -8.45
CA VAL A 55 16.22 3.58 -8.75
C VAL A 55 16.22 5.11 -8.63
N ILE A 56 15.17 5.76 -9.15
CA ILE A 56 15.04 7.22 -9.06
C ILE A 56 14.84 7.64 -7.59
N LYS A 57 14.03 6.92 -6.81
CA LYS A 57 13.82 7.21 -5.39
C LYS A 57 15.09 7.04 -4.56
N GLU A 58 15.86 5.99 -4.81
CA GLU A 58 17.14 5.71 -4.15
C GLU A 58 18.16 6.82 -4.44
N TYR A 59 18.30 7.22 -5.71
CA TYR A 59 19.26 8.26 -6.10
C TYR A 59 18.92 9.64 -5.52
N TYR A 60 17.63 10.00 -5.44
CA TYR A 60 17.20 11.30 -4.91
C TYR A 60 16.94 11.30 -3.39
N GLY A 61 17.19 10.18 -2.69
CA GLY A 61 17.04 10.06 -1.25
C GLY A 61 15.61 10.38 -0.75
N ILE A 62 14.61 10.08 -1.58
CA ILE A 62 13.21 10.25 -1.20
C ILE A 62 12.81 8.96 -0.48
N GLU A 63 12.96 8.95 0.85
CA GLU A 63 12.44 7.87 1.70
C GLU A 63 10.95 7.69 1.43
N GLU A 64 10.55 6.46 1.11
CA GLU A 64 9.16 6.10 1.00
C GLU A 64 8.48 6.23 2.37
N GLU A 65 7.62 7.25 2.53
CA GLU A 65 6.45 7.13 3.40
C GLU A 65 5.45 6.13 2.81
N GLY A 66 5.88 4.86 2.71
CA GLY A 66 5.05 3.70 2.41
C GLY A 66 4.28 3.74 1.07
N PRO A 67 3.60 2.63 0.73
CA PRO A 67 2.75 2.59 -0.44
C PRO A 67 1.68 3.66 -0.31
N ALA A 68 1.67 4.59 -1.27
CA ALA A 68 0.71 5.68 -1.41
C ALA A 68 -0.66 5.32 -0.82
N ARG A 69 -1.14 6.17 0.09
CA ARG A 69 -2.36 6.06 0.93
C ARG A 69 -3.67 5.61 0.23
N GLY A 70 -3.68 5.33 -1.08
CA GLY A 70 -4.85 4.93 -1.86
C GLY A 70 -4.85 3.51 -2.46
N LYS A 71 -3.71 2.80 -2.58
CA LYS A 71 -3.67 1.51 -3.31
C LYS A 71 -3.14 0.36 -2.47
N LYS A 72 -3.88 0.01 -1.41
CA LYS A 72 -3.70 -1.29 -0.73
C LYS A 72 -3.73 -2.43 -1.75
N LYS A 73 -2.79 -3.37 -1.68
CA LYS A 73 -2.80 -4.58 -2.51
C LYS A 73 -4.13 -5.31 -2.28
N LYS A 74 -4.64 -6.05 -3.27
CA LYS A 74 -5.95 -6.76 -3.15
C LYS A 74 -6.00 -7.63 -1.88
N ALA A 75 -4.90 -8.31 -1.56
CA ALA A 75 -4.75 -9.08 -0.32
C ALA A 75 -4.91 -8.23 0.94
N ASP A 76 -4.37 -7.01 0.97
CA ASP A 76 -4.49 -6.11 2.13
C ASP A 76 -5.91 -5.59 2.28
N LYS A 77 -6.60 -5.35 1.16
CA LYS A 77 -8.03 -4.99 1.16
C LYS A 77 -8.89 -6.13 1.71
N GLN A 78 -8.65 -7.37 1.28
CA GLN A 78 -9.34 -8.56 1.81
C GLN A 78 -9.11 -8.72 3.32
N LYS A 79 -7.87 -8.57 3.80
CA LYS A 79 -7.55 -8.62 5.24
C LYS A 79 -8.33 -7.58 6.04
N VAL A 80 -8.42 -6.35 5.54
CA VAL A 80 -9.20 -5.27 6.18
C VAL A 80 -10.69 -5.63 6.24
N ILE A 81 -11.26 -6.08 5.12
CA ILE A 81 -12.68 -6.47 5.05
C ILE A 81 -12.99 -7.63 6.03
N VAL A 82 -12.11 -8.63 6.12
CA VAL A 82 -12.29 -9.75 7.06
C VAL A 82 -12.27 -9.27 8.52
N LYS A 83 -11.38 -8.32 8.86
CA LYS A 83 -11.35 -7.72 10.21
C LYS A 83 -12.66 -7.01 10.55
N GLU A 84 -13.18 -6.19 9.64
CA GLU A 84 -14.44 -5.47 9.83
C GLU A 84 -15.64 -6.41 10.01
N LEU A 85 -15.71 -7.47 9.21
CA LEU A 85 -16.77 -8.48 9.33
C LEU A 85 -16.69 -9.22 10.67
N LYS A 86 -15.48 -9.54 11.17
CA LYS A 86 -15.29 -10.14 12.49
C LYS A 86 -15.71 -9.19 13.62
N ALA A 87 -15.41 -7.91 13.51
CA ALA A 87 -15.85 -6.90 14.48
C ALA A 87 -17.40 -6.84 14.56
N LYS A 88 -18.08 -6.82 13.40
CA LYS A 88 -19.55 -6.87 13.34
C LYS A 88 -20.13 -8.15 13.97
N ILE A 89 -19.44 -9.29 13.83
CA ILE A 89 -19.87 -10.54 14.48
C ILE A 89 -19.83 -10.44 16.00
N ILE A 90 -18.79 -9.81 16.56
CA ILE A 90 -18.65 -9.62 18.02
C ILE A 90 -19.79 -8.75 18.54
N GLN A 91 -20.03 -7.60 17.91
CA GLN A 91 -21.14 -6.70 18.27
C GLN A 91 -22.51 -7.39 18.22
N LEU A 92 -22.75 -8.24 17.22
CA LEU A 92 -24.01 -8.99 17.12
C LEU A 92 -24.12 -10.12 18.14
N ARG A 93 -23.00 -10.63 18.68
CA ARG A 93 -23.02 -11.64 19.76
C ARG A 93 -23.43 -10.99 21.08
N GLU A 94 -22.89 -9.83 21.40
CA GLU A 94 -23.27 -9.04 22.58
C GLU A 94 -24.78 -8.74 22.56
N LYS A 95 -25.28 -8.18 21.45
CA LYS A 95 -26.73 -7.95 21.26
C LYS A 95 -27.59 -9.21 21.38
N LYS A 96 -27.03 -10.37 21.00
CA LYS A 96 -27.74 -11.65 21.12
C LYS A 96 -27.82 -12.10 22.58
N GLU A 97 -26.81 -11.79 23.39
CA GLU A 97 -26.82 -12.06 24.83
C GLU A 97 -27.81 -11.16 25.56
N GLU A 98 -27.85 -9.86 25.20
CA GLU A 98 -28.88 -8.94 25.67
C GLU A 98 -30.29 -9.43 25.33
N ALA A 99 -30.52 -9.83 24.06
CA ALA A 99 -31.81 -10.39 23.63
C ALA A 99 -32.18 -11.72 24.32
N ARG A 100 -31.18 -12.49 24.76
CA ARG A 100 -31.41 -13.70 25.57
C ARG A 100 -31.84 -13.33 26.99
N ALA A 101 -31.23 -12.30 27.58
CA ALA A 101 -31.58 -11.81 28.91
C ALA A 101 -33.02 -11.27 28.94
N THR A 102 -33.45 -10.55 27.91
CA THR A 102 -34.83 -10.05 27.76
C THR A 102 -35.82 -11.11 27.28
N LYS A 103 -35.39 -12.37 27.08
CA LYS A 103 -36.19 -13.51 26.58
C LYS A 103 -36.87 -13.26 25.22
N ASP A 104 -36.39 -12.31 24.43
CA ASP A 104 -36.92 -12.03 23.09
C ASP A 104 -36.44 -13.09 22.08
N ARG A 105 -37.21 -14.16 21.96
CA ARG A 105 -36.92 -15.28 21.06
C ARG A 105 -36.78 -14.85 19.61
N LYS A 106 -37.59 -13.90 19.13
CA LYS A 106 -37.57 -13.47 17.72
C LYS A 106 -36.26 -12.74 17.43
N ASN A 107 -35.85 -11.82 18.30
CA ASN A 107 -34.60 -11.10 18.13
C ASN A 107 -33.38 -12.02 18.24
N VAL A 108 -33.39 -13.01 19.15
CA VAL A 108 -32.31 -14.01 19.25
C VAL A 108 -32.18 -14.81 17.94
N GLU A 109 -33.28 -15.19 17.31
CA GLU A 109 -33.24 -15.91 16.04
C GLU A 109 -32.72 -15.06 14.88
N ILE A 110 -33.19 -13.81 14.77
CA ILE A 110 -32.72 -12.86 13.75
C ILE A 110 -31.21 -12.65 13.88
N LEU A 111 -30.73 -12.40 15.10
CA LEU A 111 -29.31 -12.20 15.39
C LEU A 111 -28.49 -13.46 15.08
N ARG A 112 -28.99 -14.66 15.42
CA ARG A 112 -28.36 -15.94 15.04
C ARG A 112 -28.18 -16.05 13.52
N ARG A 113 -29.23 -15.77 12.75
CA ARG A 113 -29.20 -15.83 11.28
C ARG A 113 -28.21 -14.82 10.70
N ARG A 114 -28.19 -13.59 11.23
CA ARG A 114 -27.27 -12.52 10.79
C ARG A 114 -25.81 -12.86 11.08
N ILE A 115 -25.51 -13.39 12.27
CA ILE A 115 -24.18 -13.90 12.62
C ILE A 115 -23.74 -15.01 11.65
N ASN A 116 -24.61 -15.97 11.35
CA ASN A 116 -24.29 -17.05 10.42
C ASN A 116 -24.01 -16.53 9.00
N ARG A 117 -24.78 -15.53 8.52
CA ARG A 117 -24.55 -14.90 7.22
C ARG A 117 -23.20 -14.20 7.17
N LEU A 118 -22.86 -13.43 8.21
CA LEU A 118 -21.55 -12.75 8.30
C LEU A 118 -20.39 -13.76 8.35
N LYS A 119 -20.53 -14.87 9.11
CA LYS A 119 -19.51 -15.95 9.13
C LYS A 119 -19.31 -16.59 7.76
N LYS A 120 -20.38 -16.78 6.98
CA LYS A 120 -20.29 -17.27 5.60
C LYS A 120 -19.59 -16.25 4.70
N GLN A 121 -19.92 -14.96 4.83
CA GLN A 121 -19.26 -13.88 4.09
C GLN A 121 -17.76 -13.79 4.43
N THR A 122 -17.36 -13.91 5.70
CA THR A 122 -15.94 -13.92 6.08
C THR A 122 -15.17 -15.07 5.43
N ARG A 123 -15.79 -16.25 5.34
CA ARG A 123 -15.15 -17.42 4.69
C ARG A 123 -14.99 -17.20 3.19
N LYS A 124 -16.01 -16.66 2.53
CA LYS A 124 -15.96 -16.34 1.09
C LYS A 124 -14.87 -15.32 0.76
N VAL A 125 -14.80 -14.23 1.52
CA VAL A 125 -13.79 -13.16 1.32
C VAL A 125 -12.37 -13.63 1.66
N ALA A 126 -12.23 -14.62 2.54
CA ALA A 126 -10.92 -15.21 2.84
C ALA A 126 -10.45 -16.23 1.79
N GLN A 127 -11.37 -16.81 1.02
CA GLN A 127 -11.07 -17.82 -0.01
C GLN A 127 -10.85 -17.24 -1.41
N GLY A 128 -11.48 -16.10 -1.73
CA GLY A 128 -11.34 -15.42 -3.02
C GLY A 128 -10.62 -14.10 -2.89
#